data_AF-A8SB74-F1
#
_entry.id   AF-A8SB74-F1
#
_cell.length_a   1.000
_cell.length_b   1.000
_cell.length_c   1.000
_cell.angle_alpha   90.00
_cell.angle_beta   90.00
_cell.angle_gamma   90.00
#
_symmetry.space_group_name_H-M   'P 1'
#
loop_
_entity.id
_entity.type
_entity.pdbx_description
1 polymer ?
#
loop_
_entity_poly.entity_id
_entity_poly.type
_entity_poly.pdbx_seq_one_letter_code
_entity_poly.pdbx_strand_id
1 'polypeptide(L)'
;MLSDKMVITNGRDRFGYVRHVRLIGEQTGVSEDVYRIQETGRVCVRQWLCDDLVRWCTATKWSGGYEADTPFKDGLMLIAVDDTGAEIGMEVTYQTQWNGEGLAEKELPFSWEAVTEY
;
A
#
# COMPACT_ATOMS: atom_id res chain seq x y z
N MET A 1 8.52 29.58 -17.26
CA MET A 1 8.22 29.69 -15.82
C MET A 1 6.78 29.31 -15.61
N LEU A 2 6.51 28.10 -15.12
CA LEU A 2 5.19 27.70 -14.66
C LEU A 2 5.23 27.76 -13.13
N SER A 3 4.79 28.91 -12.63
CA SER A 3 4.36 29.06 -11.24
C SER A 3 2.88 28.75 -11.24
N ASP A 4 2.53 27.53 -10.84
CA ASP A 4 1.18 27.25 -10.35
C ASP A 4 1.29 26.52 -9.02
N LYS A 5 1.24 27.36 -7.99
CA LYS A 5 0.64 27.11 -6.67
C LYS A 5 0.59 25.64 -6.27
N MET A 6 1.62 25.24 -5.51
CA MET A 6 1.56 24.14 -4.57
C MET A 6 0.38 24.40 -3.63
N VAL A 7 -0.77 23.80 -3.93
CA VAL A 7 -1.93 23.81 -3.07
C VAL A 7 -1.60 22.85 -1.93
N ILE A 8 -1.23 23.41 -0.78
CA ILE A 8 -1.18 22.68 0.48
C ILE A 8 -2.64 22.41 0.88
N THR A 9 -3.24 21.37 0.32
CA THR A 9 -4.52 20.83 0.78
C THR A 9 -4.25 19.72 1.77
N ASN A 10 -5.01 19.70 2.86
CA ASN A 10 -5.05 18.62 3.83
C ASN A 10 -5.52 17.30 3.15
N GLY A 11 -4.62 16.63 2.41
CA GLY A 11 -4.73 15.24 1.95
C GLY A 11 -5.91 14.90 1.04
N ARG A 12 -6.49 15.87 0.32
CA ARG A 12 -7.56 15.62 -0.66
C ARG A 12 -7.22 16.32 -1.98
N ASP A 13 -6.46 15.65 -2.83
CA ASP A 13 -6.52 15.86 -4.26
C ASP A 13 -7.62 14.95 -4.87
N ARG A 14 -7.80 15.03 -6.18
CA ARG A 14 -8.94 14.46 -6.93
C ARG A 14 -9.03 12.92 -6.91
N PHE A 15 -8.05 12.27 -6.29
CA PHE A 15 -7.97 10.84 -6.03
C PHE A 15 -8.01 10.67 -4.50
N GLY A 16 -8.96 9.93 -3.98
CA GLY A 16 -9.26 9.91 -2.55
C GLY A 16 -8.08 9.49 -1.68
N TYR A 17 -7.35 10.44 -1.09
CA TYR A 17 -6.29 10.24 -0.09
C TYR A 17 -5.06 9.44 -0.58
N VAL A 18 -3.89 10.10 -0.57
CA VAL A 18 -2.58 9.47 -0.83
C VAL A 18 -1.92 9.04 0.48
N ARG A 19 -1.24 7.89 0.52
CA ARG A 19 -0.40 7.44 1.64
C ARG A 19 0.96 6.95 1.14
N HIS A 20 2.02 7.43 1.77
CA HIS A 20 3.36 6.91 1.54
C HIS A 20 3.60 5.73 2.47
N VAL A 21 4.00 4.59 1.91
CA VAL A 21 4.16 3.34 2.64
C VAL A 21 5.56 2.79 2.45
N ARG A 22 6.21 2.45 3.57
CA ARG A 22 7.54 1.82 3.53
C ARG A 22 7.42 0.38 3.98
N LEU A 23 8.02 -0.55 3.24
CA LEU A 23 8.10 -1.94 3.65
C LEU A 23 8.87 -2.04 4.97
N ILE A 24 8.36 -2.83 5.90
CA ILE A 24 9.00 -3.08 7.21
C ILE A 24 9.18 -4.57 7.51
N GLY A 25 8.66 -5.45 6.66
CA GLY A 25 8.83 -6.89 6.77
C GLY A 25 7.80 -7.65 5.93
N GLU A 26 7.91 -8.97 5.98
CA GLU A 26 7.04 -9.92 5.30
C GLU A 26 6.48 -10.95 6.30
N GLN A 27 5.33 -11.53 5.97
CA GLN A 27 4.70 -12.65 6.67
C GLN A 27 4.45 -13.78 5.65
N THR A 28 5.53 -14.44 5.22
CA THR A 28 5.53 -15.44 4.13
C THR A 28 4.57 -16.61 4.34
N GLY A 29 4.30 -16.99 5.60
CA GLY A 29 3.33 -18.04 5.93
C GLY A 29 1.87 -17.72 5.51
N VAL A 30 1.58 -16.46 5.19
CA VAL A 30 0.25 -15.97 4.77
C VAL A 30 0.30 -15.14 3.47
N SER A 31 1.45 -15.10 2.78
CA SER A 31 1.63 -14.33 1.53
C SER A 31 1.35 -12.83 1.66
N GLU A 32 1.97 -12.20 2.67
CA GLU A 32 1.75 -10.80 2.98
C GLU A 32 3.04 -10.00 3.14
N ASP A 33 3.04 -8.77 2.62
CA ASP A 33 4.01 -7.75 2.99
C ASP A 33 3.41 -6.79 4.02
N VAL A 34 4.24 -6.34 4.96
CA VAL A 34 3.87 -5.42 6.02
C VAL A 34 4.50 -4.06 5.77
N TYR A 35 3.66 -3.03 5.73
CA TYR A 35 4.07 -1.67 5.43
C TYR A 35 3.76 -0.71 6.57
N ARG A 36 4.60 0.31 6.73
CA ARG A 36 4.37 1.45 7.62
C ARG A 36 3.95 2.67 6.82
N ILE A 37 2.80 3.23 7.16
CA ILE A 37 2.30 4.51 6.66
C ILE A 37 3.16 5.63 7.27
N GLN A 38 3.89 6.35 6.43
CA GLN A 38 4.87 7.34 6.87
C GLN A 38 4.21 8.51 7.61
N GLU A 39 3.03 8.95 7.18
CA GLU A 39 2.36 10.14 7.74
C GLU A 39 1.81 9.90 9.15
N THR A 40 1.50 8.65 9.51
CA THR A 40 0.80 8.33 10.76
C THR A 40 1.54 7.35 11.65
N GLY A 41 2.57 6.68 11.12
CA GLY A 41 3.27 5.59 11.77
C GLY A 41 2.42 4.31 11.93
N ARG A 42 1.18 4.30 11.46
CA ARG A 42 0.31 3.12 11.46
C ARG A 42 0.84 2.07 10.48
N VAL A 43 0.41 0.83 10.69
CA VAL A 43 0.81 -0.32 9.86
C VAL A 43 -0.38 -0.75 9.02
N CYS A 44 -0.08 -1.15 7.79
CA CYS A 44 -0.99 -1.79 6.87
C CYS A 44 -0.35 -3.06 6.31
N VAL A 45 -1.19 -3.93 5.77
CA VAL A 45 -0.79 -5.18 5.15
C VAL A 45 -1.19 -5.16 3.69
N ARG A 46 -0.31 -5.65 2.83
CA ARG A 46 -0.56 -5.93 1.42
C ARG A 46 -0.60 -7.44 1.25
N GLN A 47 -1.75 -7.99 0.91
CA GLN A 47 -1.98 -9.43 0.75
C GLN A 47 -1.94 -9.81 -0.72
N TRP A 48 -1.24 -10.90 -1.05
CA TRP A 48 -1.31 -11.50 -2.37
C TRP A 48 -2.65 -12.23 -2.55
N LEU A 49 -3.36 -11.97 -3.65
CA LEU A 49 -4.58 -12.72 -3.99
C LEU A 49 -4.36 -13.65 -5.18
N CYS A 50 -3.73 -13.13 -6.23
CA CYS A 50 -3.28 -13.87 -7.40
C CYS A 50 -2.18 -13.07 -8.12
N ASP A 51 -1.65 -13.61 -9.21
CA ASP A 51 -0.52 -13.02 -9.96
C ASP A 51 -0.76 -11.57 -10.40
N ASP A 52 -2.02 -11.15 -10.57
CA ASP A 52 -2.37 -9.81 -11.03
C ASP A 52 -2.96 -8.91 -9.94
N LEU A 53 -3.31 -9.46 -8.76
CA LEU A 53 -4.14 -8.74 -7.79
C LEU A 53 -3.61 -8.82 -6.36
N VAL A 54 -3.78 -7.71 -5.65
CA VAL A 54 -3.47 -7.59 -4.22
C VAL A 54 -4.61 -6.94 -3.47
N ARG A 55 -4.65 -7.15 -2.15
CA ARG A 55 -5.54 -6.44 -1.24
C ARG A 55 -4.75 -5.66 -0.21
N TRP A 56 -5.10 -4.40 -0.02
CA TRP A 56 -4.56 -3.58 1.05
C TRP A 56 -5.53 -3.48 2.23
N CYS A 57 -5.02 -3.71 3.43
CA CYS A 57 -5.79 -3.73 4.66
C CYS A 57 -5.14 -2.88 5.75
N THR A 58 -5.96 -2.36 6.69
CA THR A 58 -5.46 -1.98 8.01
C THR A 58 -4.85 -3.18 8.70
N ALA A 59 -3.95 -2.94 9.66
CA ALA A 59 -3.33 -3.99 10.44
C ALA A 59 -3.53 -3.78 11.94
N THR A 60 -3.82 -4.87 12.65
CA THR A 60 -3.84 -4.92 14.12
C THR A 60 -2.61 -5.67 14.62
N LYS A 61 -1.92 -5.09 15.61
CA LYS A 61 -0.72 -5.71 16.20
C LYS A 61 -1.10 -6.76 17.23
N TRP A 62 -0.46 -7.92 17.17
CA TRP A 62 -0.58 -8.99 18.17
C TRP A 62 0.80 -9.53 18.56
N SER A 63 0.86 -10.50 19.49
CA SER A 63 2.13 -11.01 20.02
C SER A 63 3.04 -11.67 18.98
N GLY A 64 2.48 -12.21 17.90
CA GLY A 64 3.20 -12.88 16.82
C GLY A 64 3.41 -12.05 15.56
N GLY A 65 2.98 -10.78 15.51
CA GLY A 65 3.17 -9.92 14.34
C GLY A 65 2.00 -8.97 14.08
N TYR A 66 1.55 -8.93 12.83
CA TYR A 66 0.45 -8.08 12.39
C TYR A 66 -0.62 -8.95 11.74
N GLU A 67 -1.88 -8.66 12.02
CA GLU A 67 -3.03 -9.30 11.40
C GLU A 67 -3.71 -8.30 10.49
N ALA A 68 -3.93 -8.68 9.23
CA ALA A 68 -4.76 -7.91 8.31
C ALA A 68 -6.21 -7.88 8.82
N ASP A 69 -6.78 -6.68 8.94
CA ASP A 69 -8.07 -6.47 9.61
C ASP A 69 -9.14 -6.03 8.62
N THR A 70 -9.18 -4.73 8.27
CA THR A 70 -10.21 -4.17 7.40
C THR A 70 -9.61 -3.72 6.06
N PRO A 71 -10.15 -4.16 4.90
CA PRO A 71 -9.71 -3.66 3.60
C PRO A 71 -9.82 -2.14 3.50
N PHE A 72 -8.88 -1.50 2.80
CA PHE A 72 -8.99 -0.07 2.53
C PHE A 72 -10.12 0.24 1.56
N LYS A 73 -10.69 1.44 1.69
CA LYS A 73 -11.71 1.92 0.75
C LYS A 73 -11.14 2.12 -0.65
N ASP A 74 -12.01 2.15 -1.64
CA ASP A 74 -11.68 2.48 -3.01
C ASP A 74 -11.15 3.92 -3.17
N GLY A 75 -10.33 4.13 -4.19
CA GLY A 75 -9.73 5.41 -4.52
C GLY A 75 -8.52 5.80 -3.68
N LEU A 76 -8.10 4.96 -2.72
CA LEU A 76 -6.89 5.18 -1.92
C LEU A 76 -5.65 4.86 -2.75
N MET A 77 -4.75 5.83 -2.85
CA MET A 77 -3.45 5.65 -3.50
C MET A 77 -2.38 5.34 -2.46
N LEU A 78 -1.72 4.20 -2.60
CA LEU A 78 -0.59 3.77 -1.79
C LEU A 78 0.68 3.95 -2.62
N ILE A 79 1.50 4.94 -2.27
CA ILE A 79 2.80 5.18 -2.89
C ILE A 79 3.84 4.46 -2.04
N ALA A 80 4.45 3.43 -2.58
CA ALA A 80 5.54 2.74 -1.90
C ALA A 80 6.81 3.58 -2.00
N VAL A 81 7.57 3.65 -0.90
CA VAL A 81 8.83 4.40 -0.80
C VAL A 81 9.96 3.53 -0.27
N ASP A 82 11.19 3.85 -0.67
CA ASP A 82 12.40 3.23 -0.16
C ASP A 82 12.83 3.79 1.21
N ASP A 83 13.98 3.33 1.72
CA ASP A 83 14.54 3.78 3.01
C ASP A 83 14.98 5.25 3.03
N THR A 84 15.20 5.85 1.86
CA THR A 84 15.51 7.27 1.71
C THR A 84 14.26 8.14 1.60
N GLY A 85 13.09 7.51 1.40
CA GLY A 85 11.82 8.17 1.14
C GLY A 85 11.56 8.46 -0.34
N ALA A 86 12.39 7.92 -1.25
CA ALA A 86 12.14 8.03 -2.69
C ALA A 86 11.01 7.07 -3.10
N GLU A 87 10.14 7.52 -4.01
CA GLU A 87 9.02 6.74 -4.52
C GLU A 87 9.51 5.60 -5.43
N ILE A 88 9.05 4.37 -5.17
CA ILE A 88 9.38 3.17 -5.94
C ILE A 88 8.24 2.72 -6.86
N GLY A 89 7.00 3.11 -6.55
CA GLY A 89 5.82 2.86 -7.36
C GLY A 89 4.54 3.05 -6.56
N MET A 90 3.40 2.76 -7.17
CA MET A 90 2.10 3.02 -6.55
C MET A 90 1.05 1.98 -6.94
N GLU A 91 0.09 1.80 -6.05
CA GLU A 91 -1.10 1.01 -6.27
C GLU A 91 -2.33 1.79 -5.82
N VAL A 92 -3.42 1.66 -6.58
CA VAL A 92 -4.67 2.37 -6.31
C VAL A 92 -5.76 1.35 -6.02
N THR A 93 -6.38 1.49 -4.86
CA THR A 93 -7.47 0.59 -4.47
C THR A 93 -8.73 0.89 -5.28
N TYR A 94 -9.48 -0.15 -5.59
CA TYR A 94 -10.77 -0.07 -6.26
C TYR A 94 -11.74 -1.11 -5.70
N GLN A 95 -13.03 -0.83 -5.92
CA GLN A 95 -14.11 -1.74 -5.55
C GLN A 95 -14.70 -2.38 -6.80
N THR A 96 -15.01 -3.67 -6.71
CA THR A 96 -15.86 -4.38 -7.67
C THR A 96 -17.15 -4.78 -6.98
N GLN A 97 -18.11 -5.28 -7.75
CA GLN A 97 -19.37 -5.79 -7.18
C GLN A 97 -19.17 -6.98 -6.22
N TRP A 98 -17.98 -7.59 -6.19
CA TRP A 98 -17.74 -8.88 -5.54
C TRP A 98 -16.58 -8.89 -4.54
N ASN A 99 -15.77 -7.82 -4.44
CA ASN A 99 -14.49 -7.88 -3.72
C ASN A 99 -14.51 -7.39 -2.26
N GLY A 100 -15.57 -6.68 -1.84
CA GLY A 100 -15.68 -6.14 -0.48
C GLY A 100 -14.71 -4.99 -0.15
N GLU A 101 -14.19 -4.27 -1.16
CA GLU A 101 -13.21 -3.16 -1.07
C GLU A 101 -11.71 -3.60 -0.98
N GLY A 102 -10.80 -2.63 -1.12
CA GLY A 102 -9.35 -2.76 -0.88
C GLY A 102 -8.51 -3.47 -1.93
N LEU A 103 -9.11 -3.92 -3.03
CA LEU A 103 -8.42 -4.57 -4.14
C LEU A 103 -7.60 -3.56 -4.94
N ALA A 104 -6.41 -3.94 -5.40
CA ALA A 104 -5.62 -3.17 -6.35
C ALA A 104 -4.96 -4.11 -7.36
N GLU A 105 -4.58 -3.58 -8.52
CA GLU A 105 -3.69 -4.28 -9.45
C GLU A 105 -2.31 -4.44 -8.80
N LYS A 106 -1.66 -5.58 -9.03
CA LYS A 106 -0.32 -5.88 -8.54
C LYS A 106 0.72 -5.19 -9.44
N GLU A 107 1.01 -3.93 -9.14
CA GLU A 107 2.01 -3.13 -9.86
C GLU A 107 3.43 -3.32 -9.28
N LEU A 108 3.50 -3.75 -8.02
CA LEU A 108 4.77 -3.93 -7.31
C LEU A 108 5.06 -5.41 -7.02
N PRO A 109 6.33 -5.85 -7.10
CA PRO A 109 6.71 -7.17 -6.63
C PRO A 109 6.49 -7.26 -5.10
N PHE A 110 6.16 -8.44 -4.62
CA PHE A 110 6.29 -8.75 -3.20
C PHE A 110 7.77 -8.85 -2.82
N SER A 111 8.07 -8.61 -1.55
CA SER A 111 9.45 -8.58 -1.07
C SER A 111 10.22 -9.90 -1.28
N TRP A 112 9.55 -11.05 -1.25
CA TRP A 112 10.13 -12.37 -1.55
C TRP A 112 10.25 -12.69 -3.04
N GLU A 113 9.64 -11.91 -3.93
CA GLU A 113 9.76 -12.07 -5.38
C GLU A 113 11.03 -11.41 -5.94
N ALA A 114 11.99 -11.08 -5.07
CA ALA A 114 13.16 -10.27 -5.38
C ALA A 114 13.77 -10.56 -6.77
N VAL A 115 13.88 -9.45 -7.51
CA VAL A 115 14.32 -9.29 -8.88
C VAL A 115 15.74 -9.82 -9.06
N THR A 116 15.93 -10.72 -10.03
CA THR A 116 17.26 -11.17 -10.45
C THR A 116 18.00 -9.95 -11.02
N GLU A 117 19.05 -9.49 -10.35
CA GLU A 117 20.02 -8.58 -10.93
C GLU A 117 20.59 -9.23 -12.22
N TYR A 118 20.51 -8.53 -13.36
CA TYR A 118 21.31 -8.83 -14.54
C TYR A 118 22.31 -7.69 -14.76
#